data_AF-A0AAV4LN63-F1
#
_entry.id   AF-A0AAV4LN63-F1
#
_cell.length_a   1.000
_cell.length_b   1.000
_cell.length_c   1.000
_cell.angle_alpha   90.00
_cell.angle_beta   90.00
_cell.angle_gamma   90.00
#
_symmetry.space_group_name_H-M   'P 1'
#
loop_
_entity.id
_entity.type
_entity.pdbx_description
1 polymer ?
#
loop_
_entity_poly.entity_id
_entity_poly.type
_entity_poly.pdbx_seq_one_letter_code
_entity_poly.pdbx_strand_id
1 'polypeptide(L)'
;MAANEGSAALQALFKSYSGGKSVMNSTGVDELVRELGFAPSLKEMETFRQRVGATCGVDQVQELVATLEHPEDTAENFVKFFKFYDPNNTGTVSRATLEKLLAHVGEPLGQEELTTFFTKTCNFGDSVPYEQLITK
;
A
#
# COMPACT_ATOMS: atom_id res chain seq x y z
N MET A 1 4.76 -20.56 -8.55
CA MET A 1 3.31 -20.52 -8.81
C MET A 1 2.73 -19.11 -8.66
N ALA A 2 3.18 -18.29 -7.70
CA ALA A 2 2.67 -16.93 -7.47
C ALA A 2 2.76 -15.95 -8.66
N ALA A 3 3.84 -15.97 -9.45
CA ALA A 3 4.01 -15.03 -10.58
C ALA A 3 2.96 -15.18 -11.70
N ASN A 4 2.37 -16.38 -11.86
CA ASN A 4 1.39 -16.65 -12.91
C ASN A 4 -0.03 -16.21 -12.51
N GLU A 5 -0.33 -16.19 -11.20
CA GLU A 5 -1.63 -15.75 -10.68
C GLU A 5 -1.73 -14.22 -10.65
N GLY A 6 -0.65 -13.52 -10.25
CA GLY A 6 -0.60 -12.05 -10.28
C GLY A 6 -0.77 -11.48 -11.69
N SER A 7 -0.14 -12.12 -12.70
CA SER A 7 -0.31 -11.71 -14.10
C SER A 7 -1.74 -11.92 -14.62
N ALA A 8 -2.40 -13.01 -14.23
CA ALA A 8 -3.78 -13.29 -14.65
C ALA A 8 -4.78 -12.32 -13.98
N ALA A 9 -4.59 -12.04 -12.69
CA ALA A 9 -5.40 -11.07 -11.95
C ALA A 9 -5.26 -9.65 -12.54
N LEU A 10 -4.03 -9.23 -12.85
CA LEU A 10 -3.77 -7.95 -13.50
C LEU A 10 -4.52 -7.83 -14.83
N GLN A 11 -4.45 -8.84 -15.69
CA GLN A 11 -5.16 -8.81 -16.98
C GLN A 11 -6.68 -8.74 -16.81
N ALA A 12 -7.23 -9.47 -15.84
CA ALA A 12 -8.66 -9.46 -15.56
C ALA A 12 -9.15 -8.09 -15.09
N LEU A 13 -8.44 -7.48 -14.12
CA LEU A 13 -8.76 -6.14 -13.63
C LEU A 13 -8.56 -5.09 -14.71
N PHE A 14 -7.45 -5.13 -15.45
CA PHE A 14 -7.20 -4.20 -16.55
C PHE A 14 -8.36 -4.22 -17.56
N LYS A 15 -8.84 -5.41 -17.94
CA LYS A 15 -9.98 -5.56 -18.85
C LYS A 15 -11.26 -4.93 -18.29
N SER A 16 -11.50 -5.05 -16.98
CA SER A 16 -12.64 -4.43 -16.29
C SER A 16 -12.55 -2.90 -16.39
N TYR A 17 -11.42 -2.32 -15.97
CA TYR A 17 -11.19 -0.87 -15.96
C TYR A 17 -11.10 -0.26 -17.38
N SER A 18 -10.65 -1.02 -18.38
CA SER A 18 -10.59 -0.56 -19.77
C SER A 18 -11.94 -0.68 -20.50
N GLY A 19 -12.93 -1.37 -19.91
CA GLY A 19 -14.16 -1.75 -20.60
C GLY A 19 -13.90 -2.66 -21.81
N GLY A 20 -12.88 -3.52 -21.73
CA GLY A 20 -12.44 -4.41 -22.81
C GLY A 20 -11.57 -3.77 -23.89
N LYS A 21 -11.17 -2.49 -23.75
CA LYS A 21 -10.25 -1.81 -24.67
C LYS A 21 -8.80 -2.19 -24.40
N SER A 22 -7.91 -1.90 -25.35
CA SER A 22 -6.45 -2.08 -25.20
C SER A 22 -5.80 -1.07 -24.25
N VAL A 23 -6.50 0.01 -23.90
CA VAL A 23 -6.03 1.07 -23.00
C VAL A 23 -7.10 1.42 -21.97
N MET A 24 -6.67 1.85 -20.78
CA MET A 24 -7.53 2.44 -19.75
C MET A 24 -7.09 3.86 -19.41
N ASN A 25 -7.92 4.60 -18.69
CA ASN A 25 -7.55 5.91 -18.15
C ASN A 25 -6.51 5.73 -17.02
N SER A 26 -5.41 6.48 -17.08
CA SER A 26 -4.34 6.40 -16.08
C SER A 26 -4.78 6.82 -14.68
N THR A 27 -5.89 7.55 -14.54
CA THR A 27 -6.46 7.89 -13.23
C THR A 27 -6.99 6.66 -12.47
N GLY A 28 -7.44 5.62 -13.19
CA GLY A 28 -7.98 4.39 -12.59
C GLY A 28 -6.91 3.37 -12.19
N VAL A 29 -5.63 3.65 -12.44
CA VAL A 29 -4.55 2.69 -12.14
C VAL A 29 -4.32 2.54 -10.64
N ASP A 30 -4.51 3.59 -9.85
CA ASP A 30 -4.36 3.55 -8.39
C ASP A 30 -5.33 2.56 -7.74
N GLU A 31 -6.61 2.62 -8.10
CA GLU A 31 -7.63 1.67 -7.63
C GLU A 31 -7.32 0.24 -8.10
N LEU A 32 -6.93 0.07 -9.38
CA LEU A 32 -6.59 -1.22 -9.94
C LEU A 32 -5.43 -1.90 -9.20
N VAL A 33 -4.32 -1.20 -8.94
CA VAL A 33 -3.17 -1.84 -8.26
C VAL A 33 -3.43 -2.06 -6.78
N ARG A 34 -4.30 -1.27 -6.14
CA ARG A 34 -4.78 -1.54 -4.77
C ARG A 34 -5.65 -2.78 -4.70
N GLU A 35 -6.51 -3.01 -5.69
CA GLU A 35 -7.27 -4.26 -5.82
C GLU A 35 -6.38 -5.49 -6.05
N LEU A 36 -5.20 -5.31 -6.65
CA LEU A 36 -4.17 -6.35 -6.74
C LEU A 36 -3.41 -6.60 -5.43
N GLY A 37 -3.64 -5.78 -4.39
CA GLY A 37 -2.97 -5.89 -3.10
C GLY A 37 -1.71 -5.04 -2.96
N PHE A 38 -1.39 -4.18 -3.93
CA PHE A 38 -0.28 -3.24 -3.80
C PHE A 38 -0.70 -1.97 -3.07
N ALA A 39 0.24 -1.33 -2.39
CA ALA A 39 0.02 -0.06 -1.70
C ALA A 39 0.92 1.05 -2.28
N PRO A 40 0.61 1.54 -3.50
CA PRO A 40 1.42 2.59 -4.10
C PRO A 40 1.35 3.90 -3.31
N SER A 41 2.46 4.61 -3.27
CA SER A 41 2.55 5.99 -2.80
C SER A 41 1.97 6.98 -3.83
N LEU A 42 1.55 8.15 -3.38
CA LEU A 42 1.11 9.24 -4.25
C LEU A 42 2.21 9.63 -5.25
N LYS A 43 3.47 9.62 -4.82
CA LYS A 43 4.61 9.94 -5.68
C LYS A 43 4.81 8.92 -6.80
N GLU A 44 4.67 7.62 -6.52
CA GLU A 44 4.76 6.58 -7.56
C GLU A 44 3.63 6.74 -8.57
N MET A 45 2.40 7.02 -8.11
CA MET A 45 1.26 7.23 -9.00
C MET A 45 1.39 8.50 -9.83
N GLU A 46 1.91 9.58 -9.25
CA GLU A 46 2.20 10.81 -9.98
C GLU A 46 3.27 10.58 -11.06
N THR A 47 4.38 9.92 -10.69
CA THR A 47 5.47 9.57 -11.62
C THR A 47 4.96 8.71 -12.76
N PHE A 48 4.12 7.71 -12.45
CA PHE A 48 3.49 6.87 -13.46
C PHE A 48 2.62 7.68 -14.42
N ARG A 49 1.72 8.53 -13.91
CA ARG A 49 0.83 9.37 -14.72
C ARG A 49 1.60 10.35 -15.60
N GLN A 50 2.67 10.96 -15.08
CA GLN A 50 3.55 11.85 -15.86
C GLN A 50 4.24 11.10 -17.01
N ARG A 51 4.61 9.83 -16.80
CA ARG A 51 5.26 8.98 -17.80
C ARG A 51 4.31 8.53 -18.92
N VAL A 52 3.08 8.14 -18.59
CA VAL A 52 2.16 7.50 -19.57
C VAL A 52 1.12 8.45 -20.15
N GLY A 53 0.85 9.59 -19.51
CA GLY A 53 -0.17 10.54 -19.92
C GLY A 53 -1.60 10.12 -19.50
N ALA A 54 -2.59 10.45 -20.32
CA ALA A 54 -4.01 10.25 -19.98
C ALA A 54 -4.48 8.80 -20.06
N THR A 55 -3.82 7.95 -20.86
CA THR A 55 -4.19 6.54 -21.01
C THR A 55 -2.96 5.65 -21.01
N CYS A 56 -3.11 4.42 -20.54
CA CYS A 56 -2.05 3.43 -20.49
C CYS A 56 -2.51 2.04 -20.93
N GLY A 57 -1.58 1.26 -21.47
CA GLY A 57 -1.76 -0.16 -21.78
C GLY A 57 -1.40 -1.07 -20.60
N VAL A 58 -1.76 -2.35 -20.70
CA VAL A 58 -1.51 -3.34 -19.64
C VAL A 58 -0.03 -3.53 -19.35
N ASP A 59 0.83 -3.49 -20.37
CA ASP A 59 2.28 -3.65 -20.21
C ASP A 59 2.88 -2.54 -19.33
N GLN A 60 2.38 -1.30 -19.47
CA GLN A 60 2.83 -0.18 -18.64
C GLN A 60 2.38 -0.33 -17.18
N VAL A 61 1.20 -0.91 -16.94
CA VAL A 61 0.73 -1.23 -15.59
C VAL A 61 1.54 -2.38 -15.00
N GLN A 62 1.91 -3.37 -15.81
CA GLN A 62 2.78 -4.46 -15.39
C GLN A 62 4.18 -3.96 -14.99
N GLU A 63 4.74 -3.02 -15.74
CA GLU A 63 6.00 -2.35 -15.38
C GLU A 63 5.88 -1.59 -14.04
N LEU A 64 4.75 -0.92 -13.79
CA LEU A 64 4.50 -0.27 -12.50
C LEU A 64 4.43 -1.30 -11.36
N VAL A 65 3.66 -2.37 -11.55
CA VAL A 65 3.53 -3.43 -10.53
C VAL A 65 4.89 -4.01 -10.16
N ALA A 66 5.78 -4.22 -11.13
CA ALA A 66 7.13 -4.70 -10.88
C ALA A 66 8.00 -3.74 -10.06
N THR A 67 7.64 -2.45 -9.95
CA THR A 67 8.32 -1.48 -9.09
C THR A 67 7.66 -1.31 -7.72
N LEU A 68 6.43 -1.78 -7.53
CA LEU A 68 5.69 -1.66 -6.26
C LEU A 68 6.00 -2.78 -5.27
N GLU A 69 6.54 -3.91 -5.75
CA GLU A 69 6.93 -5.03 -4.90
C GLU A 69 8.34 -4.80 -4.34
N HIS A 70 8.43 -4.45 -3.06
CA HIS A 70 9.69 -4.22 -2.38
C HIS A 70 10.09 -5.47 -1.57
N PRO A 71 11.27 -6.08 -1.82
CA PRO A 71 11.73 -7.26 -1.08
C PRO A 71 11.82 -7.06 0.45
N GLU A 72 11.95 -5.81 0.88
CA GLU A 72 11.98 -5.42 2.29
C GLU A 72 10.61 -5.39 2.97
N ASP A 73 9.50 -5.39 2.23
CA ASP A 73 8.12 -5.32 2.75
C ASP A 73 7.67 -6.68 3.30
N THR A 74 8.45 -7.20 4.25
CA THR A 74 8.18 -8.46 4.94
C THR A 74 7.63 -8.19 6.33
N ALA A 75 6.74 -9.08 6.79
CA ALA A 75 6.21 -9.00 8.15
C ALA A 75 7.32 -8.96 9.21
N GLU A 76 8.41 -9.70 8.99
CA GLU A 76 9.57 -9.71 9.88
C GLU A 76 10.24 -8.32 9.98
N ASN A 77 10.41 -7.62 8.86
CA ASN A 77 11.01 -6.30 8.86
C ASN A 77 10.10 -5.25 9.52
N PHE A 78 8.79 -5.32 9.29
CA PHE A 78 7.84 -4.45 9.99
C PHE A 78 7.85 -4.71 11.50
N VAL A 79 7.89 -5.97 11.95
CA VAL A 79 8.03 -6.29 13.38
C VAL A 79 9.34 -5.76 13.95
N LYS A 80 10.47 -5.93 13.26
CA LYS A 80 11.76 -5.38 13.68
C LYS A 80 11.72 -3.85 13.82
N PHE A 81 11.05 -3.17 12.90
CA PHE A 81 10.86 -1.73 12.96
C PHE A 81 10.08 -1.31 14.22
N PHE A 82 8.96 -1.94 14.52
CA PHE A 82 8.18 -1.61 15.73
C PHE A 82 8.91 -1.95 17.03
N LYS A 83 9.73 -3.02 17.04
CA LYS A 83 10.56 -3.36 18.20
C LYS A 83 11.54 -2.26 18.60
N PHE A 84 11.98 -1.41 17.66
CA PHE A 84 12.80 -0.24 17.99
C PHE A 84 12.07 0.74 18.94
N TYR A 85 10.73 0.77 18.88
CA TYR A 85 9.86 1.61 19.70
C TYR A 85 9.23 0.87 20.89
N ASP A 86 9.54 -0.41 21.05
CA ASP A 86 9.11 -1.29 22.14
C ASP A 86 10.35 -1.85 22.88
N PRO A 87 11.07 -1.01 23.66
CA PRO A 87 12.31 -1.41 24.31
C PRO A 87 12.13 -2.52 25.36
N ASN A 88 10.91 -2.70 25.85
CA ASN A 88 10.56 -3.71 26.85
C ASN A 88 10.07 -5.02 26.22
N ASN A 89 9.99 -5.10 24.88
CA ASN A 89 9.46 -6.24 24.14
C ASN A 89 8.07 -6.68 24.61
N THR A 90 7.16 -5.72 24.85
CA THR A 90 5.78 -6.02 25.28
C THR A 90 4.91 -6.53 24.13
N GLY A 91 5.37 -6.44 22.89
CA GLY A 91 4.56 -6.76 21.71
C GLY A 91 3.64 -5.61 21.28
N THR A 92 3.80 -4.42 21.87
CA THR A 92 2.93 -3.28 21.64
C THR A 92 3.69 -1.96 21.50
N VAL A 93 3.10 -1.01 20.78
CA VAL A 93 3.54 0.39 20.76
C VAL A 93 2.41 1.31 21.19
N SER A 94 2.74 2.48 21.75
CA SER A 94 1.70 3.44 22.12
C SER A 94 1.02 4.02 20.88
N ARG A 95 -0.28 4.31 20.99
CA ARG A 95 -1.05 5.01 19.95
C ARG A 95 -0.38 6.31 19.52
N ALA A 96 0.11 7.09 20.49
CA ALA A 96 0.80 8.35 20.22
C ALA A 96 2.13 8.15 19.45
N THR A 97 2.84 7.04 19.70
CA THR A 97 4.02 6.68 18.92
C THR A 97 3.62 6.33 17.49
N LEU A 98 2.61 5.48 17.31
CA LEU A 98 2.13 5.09 15.99
C LEU A 98 1.61 6.30 15.18
N GLU A 99 0.89 7.21 15.83
CA GLU A 99 0.43 8.46 15.21
C GLU A 99 1.60 9.31 14.72
N LYS A 100 2.64 9.50 15.54
CA LYS A 100 3.85 10.22 15.12
C LYS A 100 4.57 9.54 13.95
N LEU A 101 4.62 8.22 13.92
CA LEU A 101 5.25 7.49 12.82
C LEU A 101 4.48 7.73 11.52
N LEU A 102 3.16 7.56 11.53
CA LEU A 102 2.30 7.76 10.36
C LEU A 102 2.25 9.23 9.92
N ALA A 103 2.44 10.19 10.82
CA ALA A 103 2.45 11.62 10.52
C ALA A 103 3.80 12.15 9.99
N HIS A 104 4.89 11.36 10.07
CA HIS A 104 6.24 11.88 9.80
C HIS A 104 7.15 10.95 8.97
N VAL A 105 6.84 9.67 8.84
CA VAL A 105 7.68 8.68 8.15
C VAL A 105 7.04 8.27 6.83
N GLY A 106 7.83 8.21 5.75
CA GLY A 106 7.35 7.79 4.43
C GLY A 106 6.49 8.87 3.76
N GLU A 107 5.25 8.53 3.44
CA GLU A 107 4.23 9.44 2.94
C GLU A 107 3.33 9.88 4.12
N PRO A 108 3.51 11.11 4.64
CA PRO A 108 2.85 11.54 5.86
C PRO A 108 1.32 11.59 5.72
N LEU A 109 0.62 11.00 6.68
CA LEU A 109 -0.83 11.11 6.78
C LEU A 109 -1.24 12.42 7.45
N GLY A 110 -2.24 13.09 6.87
CA GLY A 110 -2.90 14.25 7.46
C GLY A 110 -3.78 13.87 8.66
N GLN A 111 -4.23 14.87 9.42
CA GLN A 111 -5.02 14.65 10.63
C GLN A 111 -6.33 13.87 10.36
N GLU A 112 -6.99 14.14 9.22
CA GLU A 112 -8.23 13.46 8.83
C GLU A 112 -7.98 11.98 8.48
N GLU A 113 -6.86 11.69 7.81
CA GLU A 113 -6.46 10.33 7.43
C GLU A 113 -6.03 9.52 8.65
N LEU A 114 -5.26 10.12 9.57
CA LEU A 114 -4.90 9.52 10.85
C LEU A 114 -6.15 9.19 11.68
N THR A 115 -7.09 10.13 11.76
CA THR A 115 -8.36 9.91 12.46
C THR A 115 -9.11 8.73 11.85
N THR A 116 -9.19 8.68 10.51
CA THR A 116 -9.83 7.60 9.78
C THR A 116 -9.14 6.25 10.03
N PHE A 117 -7.80 6.21 10.00
CA PHE A 117 -7.01 5.02 10.25
C PHE A 117 -7.27 4.45 11.66
N PHE A 118 -7.24 5.29 12.69
CA PHE A 118 -7.49 4.84 14.07
C PHE A 118 -8.95 4.45 14.31
N THR A 119 -9.90 5.11 13.67
CA THR A 119 -11.32 4.76 13.84
C THR A 119 -11.72 3.50 13.07
N LYS A 120 -11.20 3.29 11.86
CA LYS A 120 -11.64 2.19 10.98
C LYS A 120 -10.74 0.96 11.04
N THR A 121 -9.44 1.13 11.24
CA THR A 121 -8.45 0.06 11.06
C THR A 121 -7.83 -0.38 12.39
N CYS A 122 -7.50 0.58 13.27
CA CYS A 122 -6.73 0.35 14.50
C CYS A 122 -7.56 0.58 15.78
N ASN A 123 -8.44 -0.37 16.12
CA ASN A 123 -9.33 -0.31 17.29
C ASN A 123 -8.75 -0.93 18.58
N PHE A 124 -7.44 -0.80 18.82
CA PHE A 124 -6.74 -1.45 19.94
C PHE A 124 -6.61 -0.57 21.21
N GLY A 125 -7.18 0.63 21.20
CA GLY A 125 -7.00 1.61 22.27
C GLY A 125 -5.61 2.26 22.25
N ASP A 126 -5.05 2.55 23.42
CA ASP A 126 -3.78 3.28 23.54
C ASP A 126 -2.53 2.40 23.39
N SER A 127 -2.67 1.08 23.53
CA SER A 127 -1.59 0.11 23.38
C SER A 127 -1.87 -0.76 22.15
N VAL A 128 -1.10 -0.55 21.10
CA VAL A 128 -1.36 -1.15 19.78
C VAL A 128 -0.45 -2.36 19.57
N PRO A 129 -1.02 -3.58 19.46
CA PRO A 129 -0.26 -4.78 19.13
C PRO A 129 0.18 -4.75 17.67
N TYR A 130 1.46 -4.49 17.42
CA TYR A 130 1.98 -4.26 16.07
C TYR A 130 1.96 -5.51 15.19
N GLU A 131 2.08 -6.71 15.75
CA GLU A 131 1.95 -7.95 14.97
C GLU A 131 0.54 -8.08 14.37
N GLN A 132 -0.51 -7.70 15.12
CA GLN A 132 -1.88 -7.73 14.63
C GLN A 132 -2.18 -6.64 13.59
N LEU A 133 -1.37 -5.59 13.51
CA LEU A 133 -1.47 -4.61 12.42
C LEU A 133 -0.92 -5.17 11.11
N ILE A 134 0.10 -6.03 11.18
CA ILE A 134 0.83 -6.53 10.01
C ILE A 134 0.14 -7.76 9.42
N THR A 135 -0.46 -8.62 10.25
CA THR A 135 -1.07 -9.89 9.80
C THR A 135 -2.54 -9.78 9.40
N LYS A 136 -3.07 -8.56 9.25
CA LYS A 136 -4.50 -8.33 9.02
C LYS A 136 -4.90 -8.44 7.57
#